data_AF-A0A7Z9CRR8-F1
#
_entry.id   AF-A0A7Z9CRR8-F1
#
_cell.length_a   1.000
_cell.length_b   1.000
_cell.length_c   1.000
_cell.angle_alpha   90.00
_cell.angle_beta   90.00
_cell.angle_gamma   90.00
#
_symmetry.space_group_name_H-M   'P 1'
#
loop_
_entity.id
_entity.type
_entity.pdbx_description
1 polymer ?
#
loop_
_entity_poly.entity_id
_entity_poly.type
_entity_poly.pdbx_seq_one_letter_code
_entity_poly.pdbx_strand_id
1 'polypeptide(L)'
;MLIGFLFSFLGGLVGLFLLGQMSLVLILPGVVPHFFTGATAGVFGNATGGRRGAMIGAFANGLLITFLPVLLLPVLGAIGFANTTFSDADFGAIGIVLGNLARYLSPFAITGLVVALFALLVAYNVFAKKKPAGNGAQENTGAKS
;
A
#
# COMPACT_ATOMS: atom_id res chain seq x y z
N MET A 1 2.38 13.90 -11.45
CA MET A 1 2.86 12.52 -11.66
C MET A 1 4.36 12.43 -11.89
N LEU A 2 4.93 13.01 -12.97
CA LEU A 2 6.36 12.89 -13.27
C LEU A 2 7.29 13.32 -12.13
N ILE A 3 7.03 14.47 -11.48
CA ILE A 3 7.81 14.91 -10.32
C ILE A 3 7.80 13.85 -9.21
N GLY A 4 6.65 13.22 -8.96
CA GLY A 4 6.55 12.13 -7.98
C GLY A 4 7.39 10.91 -8.37
N PHE A 5 7.29 10.47 -9.63
CA PHE A 5 8.13 9.39 -10.15
C PHE A 5 9.62 9.69 -10.00
N LEU A 6 10.10 10.87 -10.46
CA LEU A 6 11.52 11.22 -10.41
C LEU A 6 12.05 11.25 -8.98
N PHE A 7 11.32 11.86 -8.05
CA PHE A 7 11.76 11.96 -6.66
C PHE A 7 11.65 10.63 -5.92
N SER A 8 10.65 9.80 -6.23
CA SER A 8 10.59 8.43 -5.71
C SER A 8 11.74 7.57 -6.23
N PHE A 9 12.03 7.61 -7.53
CA PHE A 9 13.16 6.88 -8.12
C PHE A 9 14.50 7.34 -7.56
N LEU A 10 14.68 8.66 -7.37
CA LEU A 10 15.84 9.22 -6.69
C LEU A 10 15.94 8.72 -5.24
N GLY A 11 14.83 8.69 -4.50
CA GLY A 11 14.76 8.09 -3.17
C GLY A 11 15.18 6.62 -3.16
N GLY A 12 14.78 5.86 -4.18
CA GLY A 12 15.20 4.46 -4.35
C GLY A 12 16.68 4.30 -4.66
N LEU A 13 17.27 5.17 -5.48
CA LEU A 13 18.72 5.19 -5.73
C LEU A 13 19.52 5.52 -4.47
N VAL A 14 19.05 6.51 -3.70
CA VAL A 14 19.65 6.85 -2.40
C VAL A 14 19.52 5.68 -1.44
N GLY A 15 18.35 5.05 -1.37
CA GLY A 15 18.11 3.85 -0.56
C GLY A 15 19.04 2.70 -0.94
N LEU A 16 19.20 2.43 -2.23
CA LEU A 16 20.14 1.42 -2.74
C LEU A 16 21.58 1.71 -2.31
N PHE A 17 22.03 2.96 -2.43
CA PHE A 17 23.36 3.37 -1.99
C PHE A 17 23.56 3.14 -0.48
N LEU A 18 22.58 3.54 0.34
CA LEU A 18 22.61 3.34 1.78
C LEU A 18 22.64 1.86 2.16
N LEU A 19 21.82 1.02 1.51
CA LEU A 19 21.84 -0.43 1.71
C LEU A 19 23.19 -1.05 1.36
N GLY A 20 23.82 -0.57 0.28
CA GLY A 20 25.16 -0.99 -0.11
C GLY A 20 26.23 -0.63 0.93
N GLN A 21 26.14 0.55 1.56
CA GLN A 21 27.03 0.94 2.65
C GLN A 21 26.82 0.09 3.93
N MET A 22 25.59 -0.35 4.17
CA MET A 22 25.23 -1.16 5.33
C MET A 22 25.49 -2.67 5.12
N SER A 23 26.03 -3.09 3.97
CA SER A 23 26.21 -4.51 3.58
C SER A 23 24.92 -5.35 3.69
N LEU A 24 23.76 -4.72 3.51
CA LEU A 24 22.46 -5.38 3.49
C LEU A 24 22.16 -5.91 2.08
N VAL A 25 21.07 -6.67 1.92
CA VAL A 25 20.65 -7.13 0.59
C VAL A 25 20.36 -5.92 -0.30
N LEU A 26 21.05 -5.83 -1.44
CA LEU A 26 20.84 -4.77 -2.42
C LEU A 26 19.53 -5.03 -3.19
N ILE A 27 18.64 -4.05 -3.16
CA ILE A 27 17.37 -4.08 -3.89
C ILE A 27 17.42 -3.04 -5.00
N LEU A 28 17.48 -3.49 -6.24
CA LEU A 28 17.47 -2.58 -7.38
C LEU A 28 16.12 -1.86 -7.48
N PRO A 29 16.11 -0.51 -7.56
CA PRO A 29 14.88 0.25 -7.70
C PRO A 29 14.23 -0.02 -9.07
N GLY A 30 13.05 -0.65 -9.05
CA GLY A 30 12.28 -0.96 -10.25
C GLY A 30 11.54 0.27 -10.79
N VAL A 31 11.55 0.48 -12.11
CA VAL A 31 10.91 1.66 -12.72
C VAL A 31 9.39 1.63 -12.53
N VAL A 32 8.76 0.47 -12.63
CA VAL A 32 7.30 0.27 -12.49
C VAL A 32 6.77 0.73 -11.12
N PRO A 33 7.23 0.19 -9.97
CA PRO A 33 6.72 0.59 -8.65
C PRO A 33 6.97 2.07 -8.37
N HIS A 34 8.19 2.59 -8.64
CA HIS A 34 8.49 4.01 -8.47
C HIS A 34 7.63 4.91 -9.38
N PHE A 35 7.25 4.43 -10.57
CA PHE A 35 6.36 5.16 -11.45
C PHE A 35 4.94 5.18 -10.93
N PHE A 36 4.38 4.04 -10.51
CA PHE A 36 2.98 3.98 -10.09
C PHE A 36 2.78 4.50 -8.66
N THR A 37 3.42 3.88 -7.66
CA THR A 37 3.24 4.27 -6.26
C THR A 37 3.93 5.59 -5.94
N GLY A 38 5.11 5.83 -6.51
CA GLY A 38 5.82 7.11 -6.38
C GLY A 38 5.08 8.29 -7.04
N ALA A 39 4.50 8.11 -8.24
CA ALA A 39 3.69 9.18 -8.84
C ALA A 39 2.40 9.44 -8.04
N THR A 40 1.80 8.38 -7.47
CA THR A 40 0.61 8.49 -6.62
C THR A 40 0.92 9.25 -5.32
N ALA A 41 2.00 8.88 -4.64
CA ALA A 41 2.50 9.61 -3.47
C ALA A 41 2.80 11.09 -3.80
N GLY A 42 3.36 11.36 -4.99
CA GLY A 42 3.58 12.71 -5.46
C GLY A 42 2.30 13.50 -5.76
N VAL A 43 1.23 12.86 -6.25
CA VAL A 43 -0.08 13.50 -6.47
C VAL A 43 -0.73 13.86 -5.13
N PHE A 44 -0.77 12.92 -4.18
CA PHE A 44 -1.29 13.17 -2.85
C PHE A 44 -0.46 14.22 -2.08
N GLY A 45 0.87 14.13 -2.17
CA GLY A 45 1.77 15.13 -1.59
C GLY A 45 1.60 16.52 -2.24
N ASN A 46 1.28 16.58 -3.53
CA ASN A 46 0.96 17.84 -4.19
C ASN A 46 -0.36 18.45 -3.69
N ALA A 47 -1.36 17.61 -3.44
CA ALA A 47 -2.65 18.06 -2.93
C ALA A 47 -2.56 18.60 -1.49
N THR A 48 -1.70 18.02 -0.65
CA THR A 48 -1.57 18.41 0.77
C THR A 48 -0.52 19.50 1.02
N GLY A 49 0.56 19.54 0.25
CA GLY A 49 1.72 20.43 0.49
C GLY A 49 2.28 21.09 -0.76
N GLY A 50 1.51 21.11 -1.86
CA GLY A 50 1.95 21.68 -3.14
C GLY A 50 3.20 20.99 -3.68
N ARG A 51 3.98 21.72 -4.50
CA ARG A 51 5.14 21.14 -5.19
C ARG A 51 6.19 20.56 -4.24
N ARG A 52 6.39 21.17 -3.07
CA ARG A 52 7.32 20.67 -2.04
C ARG A 52 6.82 19.38 -1.39
N GLY A 53 5.53 19.31 -1.06
CA GLY A 53 4.89 18.09 -0.58
C GLY A 53 4.97 16.95 -1.59
N ALA A 54 4.81 17.25 -2.88
CA ALA A 54 4.96 16.27 -3.95
C ALA A 54 6.36 15.63 -3.99
N MET A 55 7.41 16.46 -3.87
CA MET A 55 8.80 16.01 -3.90
C MET A 55 9.16 15.20 -2.66
N ILE A 56 8.86 15.73 -1.46
CA ILE A 56 9.22 15.08 -0.18
C ILE A 56 8.41 13.80 0.02
N GLY A 57 7.10 13.83 -0.25
CA GLY A 57 6.23 12.66 -0.10
C GLY A 57 6.61 11.53 -1.04
N ALA A 58 6.94 11.84 -2.30
CA ALA A 58 7.38 10.83 -3.24
C ALA A 58 8.78 10.30 -2.93
N PHE A 59 9.71 11.15 -2.49
CA PHE A 59 11.05 10.72 -2.05
C PHE A 59 10.99 9.80 -0.83
N ALA A 60 10.19 10.13 0.17
CA ALA A 60 9.98 9.28 1.34
C ALA A 60 9.35 7.94 0.96
N ASN A 61 8.35 7.95 0.07
CA ASN A 61 7.79 6.71 -0.48
C ASN A 61 8.86 5.89 -1.21
N GLY A 62 9.70 6.52 -2.03
CA GLY A 62 10.81 5.89 -2.74
C GLY A 62 11.81 5.20 -1.81
N LEU A 63 12.21 5.86 -0.72
CA LEU A 63 13.04 5.25 0.32
C LEU A 63 12.32 4.06 0.96
N LEU A 64 11.05 4.24 1.35
CA LEU A 64 10.27 3.17 1.98
C LEU A 64 10.21 1.92 1.12
N ILE A 65 9.86 2.02 -0.16
CA ILE A 65 9.76 0.84 -1.04
C ILE A 65 11.11 0.18 -1.35
N THR A 66 12.25 0.83 -1.07
CA THR A 66 13.58 0.23 -1.18
C THR A 66 14.04 -0.44 0.12
N PHE A 67 13.73 0.14 1.28
CA PHE A 67 14.11 -0.43 2.58
C PHE A 67 13.16 -1.52 3.09
N LEU A 68 11.86 -1.35 2.88
CA LEU A 68 10.83 -2.27 3.36
C LEU A 68 11.03 -3.72 2.88
N PRO A 69 11.41 -3.98 1.60
CA PRO A 69 11.63 -5.34 1.17
C PRO A 69 12.87 -6.01 1.79
N VAL A 70 13.85 -5.27 2.33
CA VAL A 70 14.97 -5.84 3.10
C VAL A 70 14.47 -6.53 4.37
N LEU A 71 13.47 -5.95 5.03
CA LEU A 71 12.84 -6.54 6.22
C LEU A 71 11.96 -7.75 5.87
N LEU A 72 11.46 -7.79 4.63
CA LEU A 72 10.52 -8.81 4.15
C LEU A 72 11.21 -10.07 3.61
N LEU A 73 12.40 -9.93 3.01
CA LEU A 73 13.19 -11.06 2.50
C LEU A 73 13.44 -12.20 3.51
N PRO A 74 13.85 -11.96 4.77
CA PRO A 74 14.04 -13.05 5.74
C PRO A 74 12.73 -13.72 6.15
N VAL A 75 11.61 -13.01 6.01
CA VAL A 75 10.28 -13.54 6.31
C VAL A 75 9.78 -14.40 5.16
N LEU A 76 9.89 -13.93 3.91
CA LEU A 76 9.52 -14.71 2.73
C LEU A 76 10.45 -15.89 2.47
N GLY A 77 11.75 -15.74 2.75
CA GLY A 77 12.71 -16.84 2.70
C GLY A 77 12.35 -17.99 3.64
N ALA A 78 11.84 -17.69 4.84
CA ALA A 78 11.43 -18.71 5.81
C ALA A 78 10.20 -19.53 5.38
N ILE A 79 9.38 -19.01 4.45
CA ILE A 79 8.17 -19.67 3.93
C ILE A 79 8.37 -20.21 2.49
N GLY A 80 9.61 -20.27 1.99
CA GLY A 80 9.94 -20.86 0.68
C GLY A 80 9.93 -19.87 -0.50
N PHE A 81 9.63 -18.60 -0.28
CA PHE A 81 9.62 -17.52 -1.28
C PHE A 81 10.93 -16.72 -1.28
N ALA A 82 12.07 -17.43 -1.24
CA ALA A 82 13.39 -16.81 -1.16
C ALA A 82 13.65 -15.87 -2.35
N ASN A 83 14.25 -14.70 -2.07
CA ASN A 83 14.60 -13.66 -3.05
C ASN A 83 13.44 -13.05 -3.83
N THR A 84 12.19 -13.37 -3.47
CA THR A 84 11.01 -12.68 -4.01
C THR A 84 10.52 -11.68 -2.98
N THR A 85 10.13 -10.51 -3.45
CA THR A 85 9.64 -9.44 -2.59
C THR A 85 8.65 -8.58 -3.35
N PHE A 86 7.70 -7.99 -2.63
CA PHE A 86 6.74 -7.09 -3.24
C PHE A 86 7.34 -5.70 -3.39
N SER A 87 7.03 -5.04 -4.52
CA SER A 87 7.62 -3.75 -4.86
C SER A 87 6.85 -2.54 -4.33
N ASP A 88 5.68 -2.75 -3.71
CA ASP A 88 4.84 -1.68 -3.16
C ASP A 88 4.84 -1.70 -1.63
N ALA A 89 4.74 -0.52 -1.02
CA ALA A 89 4.79 -0.36 0.43
C ALA A 89 3.68 -1.14 1.15
N ASP A 90 2.46 -1.15 0.60
CA ASP A 90 1.30 -1.78 1.24
C ASP A 90 1.46 -3.30 1.30
N PHE A 91 1.89 -3.91 0.19
CA PHE A 91 2.21 -5.34 0.15
C PHE A 91 3.45 -5.68 0.98
N GLY A 92 4.41 -4.76 1.07
CA GLY A 92 5.56 -4.92 1.95
C GLY A 92 5.16 -4.96 3.43
N ALA A 93 4.31 -4.05 3.87
CA ALA A 93 3.83 -4.01 5.24
C ALA A 93 2.96 -5.23 5.58
N ILE A 94 2.00 -5.56 4.71
CA ILE A 94 1.13 -6.73 4.88
C ILE A 94 1.97 -8.02 4.84
N GLY A 95 2.95 -8.12 3.95
CA GLY A 95 3.82 -9.28 3.84
C GLY A 95 4.68 -9.52 5.08
N ILE A 96 5.16 -8.46 5.74
CA ILE A 96 5.86 -8.59 7.02
C ILE A 96 4.91 -9.13 8.10
N VAL A 97 3.69 -8.59 8.20
CA VAL A 97 2.70 -9.00 9.20
C VAL A 97 2.25 -10.44 8.97
N LEU A 98 1.81 -10.77 7.76
CA LEU A 98 1.33 -12.11 7.40
C LEU A 98 2.45 -13.14 7.42
N GLY A 99 3.65 -12.78 6.98
CA GLY A 99 4.79 -13.68 7.00
C GLY A 99 5.28 -14.00 8.41
N ASN A 100 5.20 -13.04 9.35
CA ASN A 100 5.40 -13.33 10.77
C ASN A 100 4.30 -14.23 11.33
N LEU A 101 3.05 -14.05 10.91
CA LEU A 101 1.94 -14.90 11.31
C LEU A 101 2.03 -16.32 10.73
N ALA A 102 2.58 -16.46 9.52
CA ALA A 102 2.85 -17.74 8.84
C ALA A 102 3.93 -18.59 9.53
N ARG A 103 4.72 -18.02 10.45
CA ARG A 103 5.58 -18.81 11.34
C ARG A 103 4.78 -19.62 12.37
N TYR A 104 3.54 -19.22 12.66
CA TYR A 104 2.69 -19.85 13.67
C TYR A 104 1.43 -20.52 13.10
N LEU A 105 1.00 -20.13 11.89
CA LEU A 105 -0.20 -20.64 11.22
C LEU A 105 0.12 -21.29 9.88
N SER A 106 -0.57 -22.39 9.58
CA SER A 106 -0.42 -23.08 8.29
C SER A 106 -0.92 -22.20 7.12
N PRO A 107 -0.35 -22.35 5.90
CA PRO A 107 -0.77 -21.58 4.72
C PRO A 107 -2.28 -21.71 4.41
N PHE A 108 -2.86 -22.89 4.65
CA PHE A 108 -4.29 -23.13 4.49
C PHE A 108 -5.15 -22.36 5.50
N ALA A 109 -4.68 -22.22 6.75
CA ALA A 109 -5.39 -21.45 7.78
C ALA A 109 -5.38 -19.94 7.47
N ILE A 110 -4.24 -19.40 6.99
CA ILE A 110 -4.14 -17.99 6.59
C ILE A 110 -5.04 -17.71 5.39
N THR A 111 -5.00 -18.57 4.38
CA THR A 111 -5.85 -18.42 3.18
C THR A 111 -7.33 -18.49 3.54
N GLY A 112 -7.72 -19.46 4.39
CA GLY A 112 -9.09 -19.58 4.89
C GLY A 112 -9.56 -18.34 5.67
N LEU A 113 -8.70 -17.79 6.54
CA LEU A 113 -8.98 -16.57 7.30
C LEU A 113 -9.22 -15.38 6.38
N VAL A 114 -8.32 -15.14 5.41
CA VAL A 114 -8.43 -14.01 4.47
C VAL A 114 -9.69 -14.11 3.63
N VAL A 115 -9.99 -15.31 3.10
CA VAL A 115 -11.20 -15.55 2.30
C VAL A 115 -12.46 -15.36 3.15
N ALA A 116 -12.48 -15.88 4.39
CA ALA A 116 -13.61 -15.70 5.29
C ALA A 116 -13.84 -14.22 5.62
N LEU A 117 -12.78 -13.46 5.91
CA LEU A 117 -12.85 -12.04 6.23
C LEU A 117 -13.36 -11.22 5.03
N PHE A 118 -12.89 -11.53 3.82
CA PHE A 118 -13.37 -10.91 2.59
C PHE A 118 -14.84 -11.25 2.32
N ALA A 119 -15.25 -12.51 2.46
CA ALA A 119 -16.63 -12.94 2.30
C ALA A 119 -17.56 -12.28 3.33
N LEU A 120 -17.10 -12.12 4.59
CA LEU A 120 -17.83 -11.40 5.64
C LEU A 120 -18.02 -9.92 5.28
N LEU A 121 -16.99 -9.28 4.73
CA LEU A 121 -17.04 -7.87 4.34
C LEU A 121 -17.96 -7.65 3.13
N VAL A 122 -17.93 -8.57 2.16
CA VAL A 122 -18.86 -8.60 1.02
C VAL A 122 -20.29 -8.83 1.49
N ALA A 123 -20.52 -9.82 2.36
CA ALA A 123 -21.82 -10.09 2.96
C ALA A 123 -22.32 -8.86 3.71
N TYR A 124 -21.49 -8.26 4.57
CA TYR A 124 -21.82 -7.04 5.29
C TYR A 124 -22.20 -5.91 4.34
N ASN A 125 -21.47 -5.67 3.25
CA ASN A 125 -21.81 -4.62 2.28
C ASN A 125 -23.13 -4.90 1.54
N VAL A 126 -23.38 -6.15 1.14
CA VAL A 126 -24.63 -6.56 0.47
C VAL A 126 -25.83 -6.49 1.42
N PHE A 127 -25.67 -6.91 2.68
CA PHE A 127 -26.74 -6.86 3.69
C PHE A 127 -26.93 -5.44 4.27
N ALA A 128 -25.88 -4.62 4.38
CA ALA A 128 -25.97 -3.22 4.80
C ALA A 128 -26.66 -2.34 3.74
N LYS A 129 -26.55 -2.68 2.44
CA LYS A 129 -27.36 -2.06 1.38
C LYS A 129 -28.86 -2.38 1.47
N LYS A 130 -29.28 -3.35 2.29
CA LYS A 130 -30.69 -3.68 2.56
C LYS A 130 -31.30 -2.92 3.74
N LYS A 131 -30.76 -1.76 4.15
CA LYS A 131 -31.55 -0.82 4.94
C LYS A 131 -32.41 0.00 3.96
N PRO A 132 -33.75 -0.21 3.92
CA PRO A 132 -34.59 0.55 3.03
C PRO A 132 -34.61 2.00 3.50
N ALA A 133 -34.44 2.92 2.54
CA ALA A 133 -34.94 4.27 2.71
C ALA A 133 -36.45 4.17 2.96
N GLY A 134 -36.85 4.32 4.22
CA GLY A 134 -38.24 4.45 4.61
C GLY A 134 -38.75 5.82 4.17
N ASN A 135 -39.78 5.78 3.33
CA ASN A 135 -40.57 6.89 2.81
C ASN A 135 -40.83 8.02 3.82
N GLY A 136 -40.64 9.24 3.34
CA GLY A 136 -41.24 10.45 3.89
C GLY A 136 -41.42 11.47 2.77
N ALA A 137 -42.23 11.13 1.76
CA ALA A 137 -42.79 12.13 0.87
C ALA A 137 -43.74 13.02 1.67
N GLN A 138 -43.40 14.29 1.84
CA GLN A 138 -44.39 15.35 1.88
C GLN A 138 -44.11 16.28 0.70
N GLU A 139 -44.97 16.11 -0.28
CA GLU A 139 -45.17 16.96 -1.44
C GLU A 139 -45.80 18.30 -1.01
N ASN A 140 -45.21 19.38 -1.50
CA ASN A 140 -45.75 20.73 -1.80
C ASN A 140 -46.94 21.29 -1.00
N THR A 141 -46.80 22.54 -0.54
CA THR A 141 -47.69 23.67 -0.91
C THR A 141 -47.00 25.00 -0.55
N GLY A 142 -47.03 25.97 -1.46
CA GLY A 142 -46.32 27.25 -1.32
C GLY A 142 -46.99 28.31 -0.46
N ALA A 143 -46.22 29.36 -0.15
CA ALA A 143 -46.59 30.77 0.08
C ALA A 143 -45.26 31.52 0.31
N LYS A 144 -44.75 32.33 -0.62
CA LYS A 144 -44.99 33.79 -0.70
C LYS A 144 -45.43 34.40 0.65
N SER A 145 -44.50 35.02 1.35
CA SER A 145 -44.56 36.45 1.72
C SER A 145 -43.16 36.95 2.08
#